data_AF-A0A1A8DWX9-F1
#
_entry.id   AF-A0A1A8DWX9-F1
#
_cell.length_a   1.000
_cell.length_b   1.000
_cell.length_c   1.000
_cell.angle_alpha   90.00
_cell.angle_beta   90.00
_cell.angle_gamma   90.00
#
_symmetry.space_group_name_H-M   'P 1'
#
loop_
_entity.id
_entity.type
_entity.pdbx_description
1 polymer ?
#
loop_
_entity_poly.entity_id
_entity_poly.type
_entity_poly.pdbx_seq_one_letter_code
_entity_poly.pdbx_strand_id
1 'polypeptide(L)'
;ERMNLLLAEIRRSLSELQLGLKGELTISSNMEALLSSLFSDSVPESWSRLAYPSTKTLTQWLSDLMASCHELDSWTQDFVL
;
A
#
# COMPACT_ATOMS: atom_id res chain seq x y z
N GLU A 1 5.76 13.65 -3.10
CA GLU A 1 5.00 13.67 -1.82
C GLU A 1 3.87 12.64 -1.76
N ARG A 2 2.95 12.60 -2.74
CA ARG A 2 1.86 11.59 -2.80
C ARG A 2 2.31 10.14 -2.64
N MET A 3 3.40 9.74 -3.31
CA MET A 3 3.93 8.38 -3.20
C MET A 3 4.40 8.04 -1.78
N ASN A 4 5.00 9.00 -1.07
CA ASN A 4 5.42 8.82 0.32
C ASN A 4 4.21 8.66 1.24
N LEU A 5 3.14 9.42 1.01
CA LEU A 5 1.88 9.27 1.76
C LEU A 5 1.23 7.90 1.50
N LEU A 6 1.21 7.45 0.24
CA LEU A 6 0.72 6.12 -0.12
C LEU A 6 1.52 5.02 0.59
N LEU A 7 2.85 5.06 0.51
CA LEU A 7 3.73 4.07 1.17
C LEU A 7 3.56 4.08 2.70
N ALA A 8 3.44 5.26 3.30
CA ALA A 8 3.19 5.39 4.73
C ALA A 8 1.83 4.77 5.13
N GLU A 9 0.78 5.00 4.35
CA GLU A 9 -0.54 4.45 4.60
C GLU A 9 -0.59 2.93 4.40
N ILE A 10 0.07 2.39 3.36
CA ILE A 10 0.22 0.94 3.17
C ILE A 10 0.90 0.32 4.39
N ARG A 11 2.04 0.89 4.81
CA ARG A 11 2.79 0.36 5.97
C ARG A 11 1.96 0.40 7.26
N ARG A 12 1.30 1.53 7.53
CA ARG A 12 0.44 1.72 8.71
C ARG A 12 -0.70 0.70 8.72
N SER A 13 -1.47 0.66 7.63
CA SER A 13 -2.66 -0.17 7.51
C SER A 13 -2.36 -1.68 7.59
N LEU A 14 -1.26 -2.14 6.97
CA LEU A 14 -0.82 -3.54 7.08
C LEU A 14 -0.30 -3.89 8.48
N SER A 15 0.42 -2.97 9.14
CA SER A 15 0.92 -3.20 10.52
C SER A 15 -0.23 -3.32 11.50
N GLU A 16 -1.21 -2.42 11.41
CA GLU A 16 -2.44 -2.45 12.21
C GLU A 16 -3.24 -3.72 11.98
N LEU A 17 -3.39 -4.15 10.71
CA LEU A 17 -4.06 -5.41 10.38
C LEU A 17 -3.33 -6.61 10.99
N GLN A 18 -2.00 -6.65 10.93
CA GLN A 18 -1.21 -7.72 11.53
C GLN A 18 -1.41 -7.82 13.05
N LEU A 19 -1.44 -6.67 13.75
CA LEU A 19 -1.73 -6.62 15.18
C LEU A 19 -3.17 -7.06 15.48
N GLY A 20 -4.13 -6.66 14.64
CA GLY A 20 -5.52 -7.11 14.71
C GLY A 20 -5.65 -8.63 14.59
N LEU A 21 -4.94 -9.24 13.63
CA LEU A 21 -4.92 -10.69 13.42
C LEU A 21 -4.26 -11.47 14.57
N LYS A 22 -3.32 -10.85 15.28
CA LYS A 22 -2.71 -11.42 16.50
C LYS A 22 -3.58 -11.26 17.75
N GLY A 23 -4.68 -10.51 17.67
CA GLY A 23 -5.51 -10.17 18.82
C GLY A 23 -4.92 -9.09 19.74
N GLU A 24 -3.86 -8.41 19.29
CA GLU A 24 -3.23 -7.29 20.03
C GLU A 24 -4.00 -5.98 19.82
N LEU A 25 -4.80 -5.88 18.76
CA LEU A 25 -5.74 -4.79 18.49
C LEU A 25 -7.13 -5.34 18.17
N THR A 26 -8.16 -4.58 18.51
CA THR A 26 -9.52 -4.86 18.06
C THR A 26 -9.62 -4.57 16.56
N ILE A 27 -10.06 -5.56 15.78
CA ILE A 27 -10.31 -5.41 14.35
C ILE A 27 -11.42 -4.35 14.15
N SER A 28 -11.13 -3.35 13.33
CA SER A 28 -12.09 -2.31 12.93
C SER A 28 -12.67 -2.61 11.55
N SER A 29 -13.78 -1.96 11.21
CA SER A 29 -14.39 -2.05 9.87
C SER A 29 -13.43 -1.71 8.73
N ASN A 30 -12.50 -0.78 8.96
CA ASN A 30 -11.46 -0.42 7.99
C ASN A 30 -10.48 -1.58 7.75
N MET A 31 -10.12 -2.31 8.81
CA MET A 31 -9.25 -3.50 8.70
C MET A 31 -9.98 -4.64 8.00
N GLU A 32 -11.27 -4.84 8.23
CA GLU A 32 -12.07 -5.84 7.53
C GLU A 32 -12.18 -5.54 6.03
N ALA A 33 -12.43 -4.27 5.67
CA ALA A 33 -12.47 -3.84 4.29
C ALA A 33 -11.12 -4.01 3.59
N LEU A 34 -10.02 -3.69 4.29
CA LEU A 34 -8.66 -3.94 3.83
C LEU A 34 -8.44 -5.43 3.58
N LEU A 35 -8.72 -6.29 4.56
CA LEU A 35 -8.56 -7.74 4.46
C LEU A 35 -9.37 -8.33 3.30
N SER A 36 -10.62 -7.90 3.14
CA SER A 36 -11.50 -8.33 2.04
C SER A 36 -10.95 -7.94 0.65
N SER A 37 -10.42 -6.72 0.53
CA SER A 37 -9.79 -6.24 -0.71
C SER A 37 -8.52 -7.04 -1.04
N LEU A 38 -7.67 -7.28 -0.04
CA LEU A 38 -6.46 -8.10 -0.18
C LEU A 38 -6.79 -9.54 -0.57
N PHE A 39 -7.84 -10.12 0.04
CA PHE A 39 -8.28 -11.48 -0.26
C PHE A 39 -8.85 -11.61 -1.69
N SER A 40 -9.44 -10.54 -2.22
CA SER A 40 -10.02 -10.50 -3.57
C SER A 40 -9.03 -10.00 -4.65
N ASP A 41 -7.72 -9.96 -4.37
CA ASP A 41 -6.66 -9.46 -5.26
C ASP A 41 -6.99 -8.05 -5.83
N SER A 42 -7.67 -7.23 -5.03
CA SER A 42 -8.16 -5.91 -5.39
C SER A 42 -7.44 -4.83 -4.59
N VAL A 43 -7.18 -3.68 -5.21
CA VAL A 43 -6.52 -2.55 -4.53
C VAL A 43 -7.50 -1.96 -3.49
N PRO A 44 -7.12 -1.91 -2.19
CA PRO A 44 -7.94 -1.32 -1.15
C PRO A 44 -8.29 0.14 -1.44
N GLU A 45 -9.52 0.55 -1.10
CA GLU A 45 -10.01 1.91 -1.37
C GLU A 45 -9.18 3.00 -0.66
N SER A 46 -8.66 2.71 0.54
CA SER A 46 -7.76 3.62 1.25
C SER A 46 -6.48 3.91 0.46
N TRP A 47 -5.94 2.92 -0.23
CA TRP A 47 -4.73 3.06 -1.04
C TRP A 47 -5.07 3.71 -2.39
N SER A 48 -6.18 3.33 -3.01
CA SER A 48 -6.61 3.89 -4.30
C SER A 48 -6.90 5.40 -4.22
N ARG A 49 -7.36 5.90 -3.07
CA ARG A 49 -7.53 7.35 -2.81
C ARG A 49 -6.22 8.14 -2.84
N LEU A 50 -5.11 7.51 -2.48
CA LEU A 50 -3.77 8.12 -2.45
C LEU A 50 -2.97 7.84 -3.74
N ALA A 51 -3.38 6.80 -4.48
CA ALA A 51 -2.82 6.43 -5.77
C ALA A 51 -3.64 7.01 -6.94
N TYR A 52 -3.16 6.77 -8.15
CA TYR A 52 -3.95 7.03 -9.34
C TYR A 52 -5.03 5.94 -9.50
N PRO A 53 -6.25 6.28 -9.97
CA PRO A 53 -7.28 5.30 -10.27
C PRO A 53 -6.74 4.22 -11.21
N SER A 54 -6.86 2.96 -10.83
CA SER A 54 -6.34 1.83 -11.58
C SER A 54 -7.36 0.69 -11.59
N THR A 55 -7.51 0.03 -12.73
CA THR A 55 -8.28 -1.21 -12.89
C THR A 55 -7.38 -2.44 -12.83
N LYS A 56 -6.12 -2.28 -12.40
CA LYS A 56 -5.14 -3.36 -12.28
C LYS A 56 -5.47 -4.24 -11.06
N THR A 57 -5.12 -5.51 -11.16
CA THR A 57 -5.10 -6.40 -9.99
C THR A 57 -4.10 -5.88 -8.96
N LEU A 58 -4.30 -6.22 -7.69
CA LEU A 58 -3.40 -5.83 -6.61
C LEU A 58 -1.97 -6.26 -6.90
N THR A 59 -1.78 -7.48 -7.41
CA THR A 59 -0.45 -8.00 -7.78
C THR A 59 0.25 -7.11 -8.82
N GLN A 60 -0.45 -6.74 -9.91
CA GLN A 60 0.15 -5.92 -10.95
C GLN A 60 0.38 -4.48 -10.47
N TRP A 61 -0.56 -3.93 -9.69
CA TRP A 61 -0.43 -2.61 -9.08
C TRP A 61 0.77 -2.53 -8.12
N LEU A 62 0.99 -3.56 -7.30
CA LEU A 62 2.12 -3.64 -6.38
C LEU A 62 3.45 -3.71 -7.14
N SER A 63 3.51 -4.47 -8.24
CA SER A 63 4.70 -4.56 -9.09
C SER A 63 5.10 -3.19 -9.66
N ASP A 64 4.13 -2.43 -10.17
CA ASP A 64 4.37 -1.09 -10.70
C ASP A 64 4.81 -0.12 -9.60
N LEU A 65 4.23 -0.24 -8.40
CA LEU A 65 4.62 0.56 -7.24
C LEU A 65 6.08 0.30 -6.85
N MET A 66 6.51 -0.97 -6.82
CA MET A 66 7.89 -1.33 -6.52
C MET A 66 8.87 -0.82 -7.58
N ALA A 67 8.52 -0.92 -8.87
CA ALA A 67 9.31 -0.37 -9.95
C ALA A 67 9.48 1.16 -9.81
N SER A 68 8.38 1.86 -9.51
CA SER A 68 8.40 3.32 -9.28
C SER A 68 9.28 3.71 -8.09
N CYS A 69 9.26 2.92 -7.01
CA CYS A 69 10.15 3.14 -5.86
C CYS A 69 11.63 2.96 -6.25
N HIS A 70 11.94 1.90 -7.00
CA HIS A 70 13.30 1.62 -7.44
C HIS A 70 13.86 2.71 -8.37
N GLU A 71 13.05 3.20 -9.30
CA GLU A 71 13.42 4.32 -10.18
C GLU A 71 13.72 5.59 -9.37
N LEU A 72 12.90 5.91 -8.36
CA LEU A 72 13.12 7.08 -7.50
C LEU A 72 14.34 6.93 -6.59
N ASP A 73 14.61 5.72 -6.09
CA ASP A 73 15.85 5.41 -5.39
C ASP A 73 17.06 5.58 -6.32
N SER A 74 17.00 5.07 -7.55
CA SER A 74 18.07 5.26 -8.55
C SER A 74 18.32 6.74 -8.81
N TRP A 75 17.27 7.53 -9.06
CA TRP A 75 17.41 8.95 -9.34
C TRP A 75 18.02 9.69 -8.16
N THR A 76 17.59 9.41 -6.92
CA THR A 76 18.17 10.05 -5.74
C THR A 76 19.62 9.68 -5.51
N GLN A 77 20.06 8.47 -5.86
CA GLN A 77 21.49 8.10 -5.85
C GLN A 77 22.28 8.84 -6.94
N ASP A 78 21.71 9.00 -8.14
CA ASP A 78 22.36 9.71 -9.26
C ASP A 78 22.58 11.21 -8.97
N PHE A 79 21.74 11.83 -8.12
CA PHE A 79 21.91 13.23 -7.68
C PHE A 79 22.95 13.43 -6.57
N VAL A 80 23.51 12.35 -6.01
CA VAL A 80 24.56 12.41 -4.97
C VAL A 80 25.97 12.30 -5.57
N LEU A 81 26.10 12.17 -6.90
CA LEU A 81 27.37 12.21 -7.66
C LEU A 81 27.78 13.62 -8.11
#